data_AF-A0A975Q318-F1
#
_entry.id   AF-A0A975Q318-F1
#
_cell.length_a   1.000
_cell.length_b   1.000
_cell.length_c   1.000
_cell.angle_alpha   90.00
_cell.angle_beta   90.00
_cell.angle_gamma   90.00
#
_symmetry.space_group_name_H-M   'P 1'
#
loop_
_entity.id
_entity.type
_entity.pdbx_description
1 polymer ?
#
loop_
_entity_poly.entity_id
_entity_poly.type
_entity_poly.pdbx_seq_one_letter_code
_entity_poly.pdbx_strand_id
1 'polypeptide(L)'
;MRRTSLHIYSTVHLPEAEREAIDALILTAPRDVGGRLVVEHLDLVIEPYQFGFFVHTGVCEDEAERPESISPEFWAILRAAAMAGAAWMLFDRDEPPTQGLPMFGARPIPDPCHNPRQREYHHD
;
A
#
# COMPACT_ATOMS: atom_id res chain seq x y z
N MET A 1 8.86 -28.68 2.24
CA MET A 1 8.62 -27.62 1.23
C MET A 1 7.29 -26.97 1.57
N ARG A 2 7.25 -25.66 1.88
CA ARG A 2 5.99 -24.92 2.12
C ARG A 2 5.55 -24.32 0.79
N ARG A 3 4.26 -24.42 0.45
CA ARG A 3 3.62 -23.76 -0.70
C ARG A 3 2.64 -22.74 -0.14
N THR A 4 2.60 -21.55 -0.72
CA THR A 4 1.70 -20.47 -0.32
C THR A 4 1.22 -19.74 -1.57
N SER A 5 0.03 -19.13 -1.49
CA SER A 5 -0.44 -18.20 -2.51
C SER A 5 0.22 -16.83 -2.31
N LEU A 6 0.36 -16.09 -3.40
CA LEU A 6 0.72 -14.68 -3.37
C LEU A 6 -0.45 -13.93 -4.00
N HIS A 7 -1.03 -13.00 -3.24
CA HIS A 7 -2.06 -12.11 -3.75
C HIS A 7 -1.41 -10.80 -4.15
N ILE A 8 -1.67 -10.34 -5.37
CA ILE A 8 -1.13 -9.11 -5.93
C ILE A 8 -2.30 -8.16 -6.13
N TYR A 9 -2.18 -6.95 -5.59
CA TYR A 9 -3.20 -5.93 -5.69
C TYR A 9 -2.58 -4.61 -6.11
N SER A 10 -3.37 -3.78 -6.79
CA SER A 10 -2.99 -2.41 -7.06
C SER A 10 -2.92 -1.60 -5.76
N THR A 11 -1.93 -0.71 -5.63
CA THR A 11 -1.84 0.22 -4.49
C THR A 11 -3.09 1.11 -4.34
N VAL A 12 -3.87 1.32 -5.42
CA VAL A 12 -5.12 2.11 -5.35
C VAL A 12 -6.18 1.50 -4.43
N HIS A 13 -6.03 0.24 -4.02
CA HIS A 13 -6.94 -0.41 -3.05
C HIS A 13 -6.63 -0.07 -1.60
N LEU A 14 -5.57 0.70 -1.34
CA LEU A 14 -5.25 1.22 -0.02
C LEU A 14 -5.65 2.69 0.10
N PRO A 15 -6.20 3.14 1.24
CA PRO A 15 -6.42 4.56 1.49
C PRO A 15 -5.13 5.40 1.29
N GLU A 16 -5.26 6.63 0.82
CA GLU A 16 -4.09 7.49 0.53
C GLU A 16 -3.20 7.70 1.75
N ALA A 17 -3.81 7.97 2.92
CA ALA A 17 -3.07 8.12 4.17
C ALA A 17 -2.30 6.85 4.57
N GLU A 18 -2.85 5.66 4.29
CA GLU A 18 -2.17 4.38 4.55
C GLU A 18 -0.97 4.21 3.63
N ARG A 19 -1.12 4.52 2.33
CA ARG A 19 0.00 4.48 1.37
C ARG A 19 1.11 5.44 1.78
N GLU A 20 0.76 6.68 2.10
CA GLU A 20 1.72 7.70 2.53
C GLU A 20 2.45 7.28 3.81
N ALA A 21 1.74 6.69 4.78
CA ALA A 21 2.34 6.19 6.00
C ALA A 21 3.34 5.05 5.71
N ILE A 22 2.96 4.08 4.88
CA ILE A 22 3.85 2.97 4.49
C ILE A 22 5.07 3.49 3.71
N ASP A 23 4.87 4.39 2.75
CA ASP A 23 5.96 5.01 1.98
C ASP A 23 6.93 5.76 2.91
N ALA A 24 6.41 6.53 3.87
CA ALA A 24 7.23 7.24 4.86
C ALA A 24 8.04 6.29 5.74
N LEU A 25 7.46 5.16 6.15
CA LEU A 25 8.16 4.13 6.92
C LEU A 25 9.25 3.46 6.09
N ILE A 26 8.96 3.09 4.85
CA ILE A 26 9.93 2.51 3.92
C ILE A 26 11.11 3.47 3.67
N LEU A 27 10.83 4.76 3.49
CA LEU A 27 11.86 5.78 3.27
C LEU A 27 12.78 6.00 4.47
N THR A 28 12.26 5.84 5.69
CA THR A 28 12.98 6.18 6.93
C THR A 28 13.60 4.98 7.65
N ALA A 29 13.19 3.75 7.29
CA ALA A 29 13.70 2.56 7.96
C ALA A 29 15.20 2.34 7.70
N PRO A 30 15.97 1.91 8.71
CA PRO A 30 17.36 1.52 8.53
C PRO A 30 17.43 0.21 7.73
N ARG A 31 18.47 0.07 6.90
CA ARG A 31 18.77 -1.20 6.22
C ARG A 31 19.52 -2.13 7.17
N ASP A 32 19.23 -3.42 7.09
CA ASP A 32 19.97 -4.44 7.81
C ASP A 32 21.39 -4.66 7.23
N VAL A 33 22.17 -5.54 7.87
CA VAL A 33 23.55 -5.87 7.46
C VAL A 33 23.61 -6.50 6.06
N GLY A 34 22.53 -7.09 5.58
CA GLY A 34 22.38 -7.65 4.23
C GLY A 34 21.80 -6.68 3.20
N GLY A 35 21.52 -5.43 3.58
CA GLY A 35 20.89 -4.42 2.74
C GLY A 35 19.38 -4.63 2.54
N ARG A 36 18.77 -5.62 3.22
CA ARG A 36 17.31 -5.79 3.23
C ARG A 36 16.70 -4.76 4.18
N LEU A 37 15.56 -4.25 3.76
CA LEU A 37 14.77 -3.33 4.56
C LEU A 37 13.51 -4.10 4.97
N VAL A 38 13.51 -4.58 6.21
CA VAL A 38 12.31 -5.11 6.84
C VAL A 38 11.80 -4.01 7.74
N VAL A 39 10.71 -3.38 7.34
CA VAL A 39 10.06 -2.38 8.18
C VAL A 39 9.11 -3.12 9.09
N GLU A 40 9.47 -3.17 10.37
CA GLU A 40 8.49 -3.44 11.42
C GLU A 40 7.72 -2.14 11.66
N HIS A 41 6.59 -1.98 10.98
CA HIS A 41 5.52 -1.18 11.57
C HIS A 41 5.02 -1.97 12.77
N LEU A 42 4.57 -1.31 13.84
CA LEU A 42 4.27 -1.92 15.16
C LEU A 42 3.63 -3.32 15.07
N ASP A 43 2.74 -3.54 14.08
CA ASP A 43 2.04 -4.79 13.84
C ASP A 43 2.29 -5.42 12.44
N LEU A 44 3.01 -4.76 11.52
CA LEU A 44 3.21 -5.22 10.14
C LEU A 44 4.69 -5.43 9.80
N VAL A 45 4.95 -6.53 9.11
CA VAL A 45 6.23 -6.78 8.43
C VAL A 45 6.09 -6.39 6.97
N ILE A 46 6.85 -5.39 6.55
CA ILE A 46 6.80 -4.83 5.20
C ILE A 46 8.18 -4.96 4.53
N GLU A 47 8.21 -5.49 3.30
CA GLU A 47 9.41 -5.50 2.46
C GLU A 47 9.20 -4.59 1.24
N PRO A 48 10.05 -3.57 1.01
CA PRO A 48 9.93 -2.72 -0.17
C PRO A 48 10.15 -3.48 -1.46
N TYR A 49 9.44 -3.07 -2.50
CA TYR A 49 9.57 -3.56 -3.85
C TYR A 49 9.70 -2.37 -4.82
N GLN A 50 10.37 -2.56 -5.97
CA GLN A 50 10.69 -1.46 -6.89
C GLN A 50 9.46 -0.63 -7.29
N PHE A 51 8.30 -1.26 -7.38
CA PHE A 51 7.05 -0.65 -7.79
C PHE A 51 5.98 -0.64 -6.67
N GLY A 52 6.34 -0.99 -5.44
CA GLY A 52 5.40 -1.01 -4.32
C GLY A 52 6.00 -1.69 -3.09
N PHE A 53 5.28 -2.62 -2.47
CA PHE A 53 5.76 -3.31 -1.27
C PHE A 53 5.02 -4.61 -1.00
N PHE A 54 5.73 -5.55 -0.36
CA PHE A 54 5.16 -6.76 0.21
C PHE A 54 4.73 -6.52 1.65
N VAL A 55 3.67 -7.20 2.06
CA VAL A 55 3.16 -7.19 3.44
C VAL A 55 2.93 -8.62 3.89
N HIS A 56 3.47 -8.99 5.05
CA HIS A 56 3.24 -10.30 5.64
C HIS A 56 1.85 -10.34 6.30
N THR A 57 1.12 -11.43 6.10
CA THR A 57 -0.24 -11.59 6.64
C THR A 57 -0.28 -12.15 8.06
N GLY A 58 0.88 -12.46 8.66
CA GLY A 58 0.98 -13.09 9.99
C GLY A 58 0.28 -12.31 11.11
N VAL A 59 0.17 -10.98 11.00
CA VAL A 59 -0.63 -10.16 11.94
C VAL A 59 -2.07 -10.65 12.06
N CYS A 60 -2.64 -11.21 10.99
CA CYS A 60 -4.00 -11.74 10.98
C CYS A 60 -4.13 -13.11 11.66
N GLU A 61 -3.02 -13.83 11.82
CA GLU A 61 -2.96 -15.10 12.57
C GLU A 61 -2.83 -14.81 14.07
N ASP A 62 -2.03 -13.80 14.42
CA ASP A 62 -1.72 -13.43 15.81
C ASP A 62 -2.83 -12.58 16.46
N GLU A 63 -3.45 -11.67 15.70
CA GLU A 63 -4.47 -10.74 16.20
C GLU A 63 -5.87 -11.06 15.63
N ALA A 64 -6.80 -11.39 16.53
CA ALA A 64 -8.19 -11.65 16.16
C ALA A 64 -8.93 -10.35 15.78
N GLU A 65 -8.60 -9.25 16.45
CA GLU A 65 -9.14 -7.91 16.23
C GLU A 65 -8.18 -7.06 15.38
N ARG A 66 -8.72 -6.03 14.71
CA ARG A 66 -7.91 -5.13 13.87
C ARG A 66 -7.08 -4.18 14.74
N PRO A 67 -5.76 -4.09 14.54
CA PRO A 67 -4.94 -3.04 15.17
C PRO A 67 -5.42 -1.64 14.79
N GLU A 68 -5.44 -0.69 15.74
CA GLU A 68 -5.85 0.69 15.48
C GLU A 68 -4.97 1.38 14.43
N SER A 69 -3.72 0.94 14.33
CA SER A 69 -2.68 1.42 13.42
C SER A 69 -2.93 1.05 11.95
N ILE A 70 -3.83 0.10 11.67
CA ILE A 70 -4.15 -0.39 10.32
C ILE A 70 -5.56 0.07 9.95
N SER A 71 -5.73 0.72 8.80
CA SER A 71 -7.07 1.10 8.32
C SER A 71 -8.01 -0.11 8.18
N PRO A 72 -9.33 0.06 8.44
CA PRO A 72 -10.33 -0.99 8.26
C PRO A 72 -10.28 -1.65 6.87
N GLU A 73 -10.06 -0.85 5.85
CA GLU A 73 -10.00 -1.26 4.45
C GLU A 73 -8.78 -2.15 4.19
N PHE A 74 -7.61 -1.73 4.67
CA PHE A 74 -6.39 -2.51 4.52
C PHE A 74 -6.47 -3.82 5.30
N TRP A 75 -6.98 -3.78 6.53
CA TRP A 75 -7.20 -4.98 7.34
C TRP A 75 -8.13 -5.99 6.66
N ALA A 76 -9.21 -5.53 6.02
CA ALA A 76 -10.13 -6.42 5.32
C ALA A 76 -9.43 -7.17 4.17
N ILE A 77 -8.56 -6.50 3.41
CA ILE A 77 -7.78 -7.13 2.33
C ILE A 77 -6.76 -8.12 2.92
N LEU A 78 -6.01 -7.72 3.96
CA LEU A 78 -5.06 -8.58 4.67
C LEU A 78 -5.72 -9.86 5.18
N ARG A 79 -6.86 -9.73 5.87
CA ARG A 79 -7.62 -10.86 6.40
C ARG A 79 -8.11 -11.79 5.31
N ALA A 80 -8.62 -11.24 4.21
CA ALA A 80 -9.08 -12.05 3.08
C ALA A 80 -7.94 -12.87 2.46
N ALA A 81 -6.77 -12.28 2.28
CA ALA A 81 -5.59 -12.98 1.76
C ALA A 81 -5.05 -14.03 2.75
N ALA A 82 -5.00 -13.71 4.04
CA ALA A 82 -4.62 -14.65 5.10
C ALA A 82 -5.54 -15.88 5.12
N MET A 83 -6.86 -15.67 5.07
CA MET A 83 -7.86 -16.74 5.00
C MET A 83 -7.74 -17.59 3.72
N ALA A 84 -7.22 -17.02 2.64
CA ALA A 84 -6.92 -17.73 1.40
C ALA A 84 -5.56 -18.46 1.42
N GLY A 85 -4.83 -18.42 2.55
CA GLY A 85 -3.55 -19.11 2.74
C GLY A 85 -2.33 -18.37 2.18
N ALA A 86 -2.46 -17.07 1.90
CA ALA A 86 -1.34 -16.24 1.49
C ALA A 86 -0.51 -15.86 2.70
N ALA A 87 0.80 -16.14 2.67
CA ALA A 87 1.75 -15.69 3.69
C ALA A 87 2.22 -14.24 3.44
N TRP A 88 2.20 -13.83 2.18
CA TRP A 88 2.58 -12.50 1.74
C TRP A 88 1.57 -11.98 0.73
N MET A 89 1.39 -10.66 0.71
CA MET A 89 0.70 -9.92 -0.33
C MET A 89 1.67 -8.94 -0.97
N LEU A 90 1.45 -8.61 -2.25
CA LEU A 90 2.15 -7.54 -2.95
C LEU A 90 1.14 -6.44 -3.28
N PHE A 91 1.44 -5.21 -2.88
CA PHE A 91 0.83 -4.02 -3.46
C PHE A 91 1.76 -3.44 -4.50
N ASP A 92 1.32 -3.40 -5.75
CA ASP A 92 2.10 -2.93 -6.89
C ASP A 92 1.39 -1.72 -7.53
N ARG A 93 2.12 -0.64 -7.80
CA ARG A 93 1.57 0.55 -8.44
C ARG A 93 1.16 0.30 -9.91
N ASP A 94 1.81 -0.66 -10.56
CA ASP A 94 1.62 -0.97 -11.98
C ASP A 94 0.56 -2.06 -12.17
N GLU A 95 0.15 -2.75 -11.10
CA GLU A 95 -0.94 -3.73 -11.16
C GLU A 95 -2.27 -3.01 -11.44
N PRO A 96 -3.08 -3.51 -12.40
CA PRO A 96 -4.40 -2.96 -12.65
C PRO A 96 -5.34 -3.09 -11.44
N PRO A 97 -6.31 -2.18 -11.27
CA PRO A 97 -7.30 -2.30 -10.21
C PRO A 97 -8.10 -3.60 -10.32
N THR A 98 -8.22 -4.32 -9.22
CA THR A 98 -9.05 -5.51 -9.08
C THR A 98 -10.53 -5.13 -9.00
N GLN A 99 -11.35 -5.76 -9.84
CA GLN A 99 -12.79 -5.54 -9.84
C GLN A 99 -13.42 -5.96 -8.51
N GLY A 100 -14.35 -5.15 -8.00
CA GLY A 100 -15.10 -5.44 -6.78
C GLY A 100 -14.40 -5.05 -5.47
N LEU A 101 -13.15 -4.57 -5.52
CA LEU A 101 -12.49 -3.96 -4.37
C LEU A 101 -12.68 -2.44 -4.36
N PRO A 102 -12.77 -1.81 -3.17
CA PRO A 102 -12.76 -0.36 -3.06
C PRO A 102 -11.52 0.26 -3.72
N MET A 103 -11.69 1.44 -4.30
CA MET A 103 -10.59 2.22 -4.87
C MET A 103 -10.50 3.57 -4.17
N PHE A 104 -9.31 3.89 -3.69
CA PHE A 104 -8.96 5.15 -3.06
C PHE A 104 -7.95 5.79 -4.00
N GLY A 105 -8.43 6.60 -4.95
CA GLY A 105 -7.60 7.13 -6.04
C GLY A 105 -6.33 7.85 -5.56
N ALA A 106 -5.40 8.04 -6.49
CA ALA A 106 -4.32 9.01 -6.32
C ALA A 106 -4.88 10.42 -6.50
N ARG A 107 -4.31 11.40 -5.78
CA ARG A 107 -4.42 12.82 -6.13
C ARG A 107 -4.26 12.97 -7.66
N PRO A 108 -5.12 13.72 -8.36
CA PRO A 108 -4.88 14.02 -9.77
C PRO A 108 -3.49 14.63 -9.87
N ILE A 109 -2.61 14.03 -10.68
CA ILE A 109 -1.34 14.66 -11.03
C ILE A 109 -1.73 16.05 -11.56
N PRO A 110 -1.31 17.16 -10.93
CA PRO A 110 -1.61 18.46 -11.49
C PRO A 110 -1.00 18.46 -12.89
N ASP A 111 -1.85 18.62 -13.90
CA ASP A 111 -1.42 18.73 -15.28
C ASP A 111 -0.25 19.72 -15.31
N PRO A 112 0.95 19.34 -15.78
CA PRO A 112 2.06 20.28 -15.89
C PRO A 112 1.73 21.45 -16.85
N CYS A 113 0.63 21.34 -17.61
CA CYS A 113 0.07 22.37 -18.47
C CYS A 113 -0.98 23.27 -17.79
N HIS A 114 -1.43 22.99 -16.56
CA HIS A 114 -2.45 23.81 -15.89
C HIS A 114 -1.79 24.99 -15.17
N ASN A 115 -1.51 26.07 -15.91
CA ASN A 115 -1.11 27.35 -15.34
C ASN A 115 -2.37 28.18 -15.03
N PRO A 116 -2.74 28.40 -13.76
CA PRO A 116 -3.93 29.18 -13.40
C PRO A 116 -3.81 30.68 -13.70
N ARG A 117 -2.67 31.17 -14.21
CA ARG A 117 -2.42 32.60 -14.46
C ARG A 117 -2.87 33.14 -15.83
N GLN A 118 -3.62 32.41 -16.64
CA GLN A 118 -4.09 32.92 -17.95
C GLN A 118 -5.50 33.54 -17.96
N ARG A 119 -6.10 33.86 -16.80
CA ARG A 119 -7.44 34.49 -16.73
C ARG A 119 -7.45 36.02 -16.53
N GLU A 120 -6.35 36.72 -16.75
CA GLU A 120 -6.33 38.18 -16.62
C GLU A 120 -5.65 38.86 -17.80
N TYR A 121 -6.10 38.63 -19.03
CA TYR A 121 -5.98 39.62 -20.12
C TYR A 121 -7.00 39.24 -21.17
N HIS A 122 -8.22 39.73 -21.05
CA HIS A 122 -9.16 40.07 -22.13
C HIS A 122 -10.41 40.66 -21.47
N HIS A 123 -10.40 41.98 -21.27
CA HIS A 123 -11.57 42.77 -21.63
C HIS A 123 -11.13 44.20 -21.92
N ASP A 124 -11.52 44.64 -23.12
CA ASP A 124 -11.51 46.00 -23.64
C ASP A 124 -12.11 47.03 -22.68
#